data_AF-A0A959M0N7-F1
#
_entry.id   AF-A0A959M0N7-F1
#
_cell.length_a   1.000
_cell.length_b   1.000
_cell.length_c   1.000
_cell.angle_alpha   90.00
_cell.angle_beta   90.00
_cell.angle_gamma   90.00
#
_symmetry.space_group_name_H-M   'P 1'
#
loop_
_entity.id
_entity.type
_entity.pdbx_description
1 polymer ?
#
loop_
_entity_poly.entity_id
_entity_poly.type
_entity_poly.pdbx_seq_one_letter_code
_entity_poly.pdbx_strand_id
1 'polypeptide(L)'
;MTEKNRNSLIQAIEGLPEYDPAPVVWKQICQQLADSPLTAAIQELPEMDPPDFIWDRIQQDLTPAKEVRIQPWKRWSAAAGFAMLLSMAWILGKNVSSDHNLKATISYRVEQVDDLLLQNDWMEDDSDFLVLDEICSQHPFMCNRQDVQSLRMELAELTDAKMQLVDVLGPYGTDLYLIEQLNEIEMERTKLLKQILTQVI
;
A
#
# COMPACT_ATOMS: atom_id res chain seq x y z
N MET A 1 -14.71 -33.21 -11.73
CA MET A 1 -14.69 -34.46 -10.93
C MET A 1 -15.66 -34.28 -9.78
N THR A 2 -16.55 -35.24 -9.54
CA THR A 2 -17.57 -35.17 -8.48
C THR A 2 -16.99 -35.66 -7.16
N GLU A 3 -17.00 -34.78 -6.15
CA GLU A 3 -16.55 -35.08 -4.79
C GLU A 3 -17.49 -36.09 -4.12
N LYS A 4 -16.96 -37.22 -3.64
CA LYS A 4 -17.76 -38.33 -3.10
C LYS A 4 -18.26 -38.10 -1.67
N ASN A 5 -17.64 -37.19 -0.92
CA ASN A 5 -17.89 -37.01 0.52
C ASN A 5 -18.55 -35.68 0.89
N ARG A 6 -18.90 -34.84 -0.09
CA ARG A 6 -19.51 -33.52 0.10
C ARG A 6 -20.64 -33.53 1.11
N ASN A 7 -21.51 -34.53 1.05
CA ASN A 7 -22.67 -34.65 1.93
C ASN A 7 -22.29 -34.98 3.38
N SER A 8 -21.23 -35.76 3.60
CA SER A 8 -20.75 -36.09 4.94
C SER A 8 -20.08 -34.89 5.62
N LEU A 9 -19.42 -34.02 4.85
CA LEU A 9 -18.78 -32.81 5.37
C LEU A 9 -19.80 -31.74 5.73
N ILE A 10 -20.79 -31.52 4.87
CA ILE A 10 -21.90 -30.61 5.18
C ILE A 10 -22.60 -31.05 6.47
N GLN A 11 -22.88 -32.34 6.61
CA GLN A 11 -23.55 -32.89 7.79
C GLN A 11 -22.69 -32.82 9.07
N ALA A 12 -21.36 -32.84 8.94
CA ALA A 12 -20.45 -32.66 10.07
C ALA A 12 -20.35 -31.20 10.50
N ILE A 13 -20.32 -30.26 9.56
CA ILE A 13 -20.29 -28.81 9.81
C ILE A 13 -21.60 -28.37 10.48
N GLU A 14 -22.74 -28.85 9.98
CA GLU A 14 -24.06 -28.61 10.58
C GLU A 14 -24.21 -29.19 12.00
N GLY A 15 -23.34 -30.13 12.38
CA GLY A 15 -23.33 -30.77 13.70
C GLY A 15 -22.40 -30.12 14.73
N LEU A 16 -21.67 -29.06 14.37
CA LEU A 16 -20.77 -28.39 15.30
C LEU A 16 -21.56 -27.56 16.33
N PRO A 17 -21.24 -27.70 17.63
CA PRO A 17 -21.85 -26.86 18.66
C PRO A 17 -21.37 -25.40 18.51
N GLU A 18 -22.32 -24.48 18.37
CA GLU A 18 -22.04 -23.06 18.50
C GLU A 18 -21.82 -22.73 19.98
N TYR A 19 -20.64 -22.22 20.30
CA TYR A 19 -20.32 -21.69 21.62
C TYR A 19 -20.26 -20.18 21.55
N ASP A 20 -21.26 -19.52 22.12
CA ASP A 20 -21.23 -18.08 22.34
C ASP A 20 -20.89 -17.83 23.83
N PRO A 21 -19.85 -17.02 24.16
CA PRO A 21 -19.56 -16.67 25.53
C PRO A 21 -20.77 -16.04 26.22
N ALA A 22 -20.93 -16.35 27.51
CA ALA A 22 -22.02 -15.79 28.30
C ALA A 22 -21.97 -14.25 28.26
N PRO A 23 -23.10 -13.54 28.06
CA PRO A 23 -23.15 -12.08 27.95
C PRO A 23 -22.52 -11.32 29.14
N VAL A 24 -22.43 -11.98 30.29
CA VAL A 24 -21.78 -11.46 31.51
C VAL A 24 -20.29 -11.22 31.29
N VAL A 25 -19.62 -12.05 30.50
CA VAL A 25 -18.18 -11.92 30.20
C VAL A 25 -17.92 -10.63 29.41
N TRP A 26 -18.72 -10.38 28.38
CA TRP A 26 -18.62 -9.16 27.58
C TRP A 26 -18.88 -7.91 28.41
N LYS A 27 -19.92 -7.95 29.25
CA LYS A 27 -20.24 -6.83 30.14
C LYS A 27 -19.09 -6.51 31.10
N GLN A 28 -18.42 -7.53 31.60
CA GLN A 28 -17.30 -7.39 32.53
C GLN A 28 -16.06 -6.80 31.86
N ILE A 29 -15.77 -7.18 30.61
CA ILE A 29 -14.70 -6.58 29.79
C ILE A 29 -15.00 -5.09 29.55
N CYS A 30 -16.20 -4.75 29.08
CA CYS A 30 -16.57 -3.36 28.82
C CYS A 30 -16.43 -2.47 30.07
N GLN A 31 -16.78 -3.02 31.24
CA GLN A 31 -16.70 -2.28 32.50
C GLN A 31 -15.24 -2.03 32.93
N GLN A 32 -14.34 -2.99 32.73
CA GLN A 32 -12.91 -2.82 33.01
C GLN A 32 -12.22 -1.83 32.07
N LEU A 33 -12.64 -1.77 30.80
CA LEU A 33 -12.14 -0.77 29.84
C LEU A 33 -12.62 0.65 30.18
N ALA A 34 -13.86 0.80 30.65
CA ALA A 34 -14.40 2.10 31.05
C ALA A 34 -13.71 2.66 32.31
N ASP A 35 -13.39 1.79 33.27
CA ASP A 35 -12.69 2.15 34.52
C ASP A 35 -11.15 2.18 34.36
N SER A 36 -10.64 2.12 33.12
CA SER A 36 -9.20 2.03 32.85
C SER A 36 -8.46 3.32 33.22
N PRO A 37 -7.27 3.23 33.86
CA PRO A 37 -6.42 4.38 34.15
C PRO A 37 -5.96 5.14 32.90
N LEU A 38 -6.18 4.56 31.71
CA LEU A 38 -5.89 5.16 30.42
C LEU A 38 -6.61 6.50 30.24
N THR A 39 -7.86 6.62 30.68
CA THR A 39 -8.65 7.86 30.52
C THR A 39 -8.06 9.00 31.35
N ALA A 40 -7.49 8.69 32.52
CA ALA A 40 -6.79 9.66 33.35
C ALA A 40 -5.40 9.99 32.76
N ALA A 41 -4.67 8.99 32.27
CA ALA A 41 -3.36 9.18 31.65
C ALA A 41 -3.41 10.02 30.37
N ILE A 42 -4.49 9.93 29.59
CA ILE A 42 -4.70 10.76 28.40
C ILE A 42 -4.85 12.23 28.76
N GLN A 43 -5.48 12.54 29.90
CA GLN A 43 -5.65 13.92 30.38
C GLN A 43 -4.35 14.52 30.95
N GLU A 44 -3.38 13.69 31.29
CA GLU A 44 -2.07 14.10 31.83
C GLU A 44 -0.98 14.22 30.74
N LEU A 45 -1.31 13.95 29.47
CA LEU A 45 -0.36 14.10 28.37
C LEU A 45 0.02 15.58 28.18
N PRO A 46 1.32 15.92 28.21
CA PRO A 46 1.75 17.29 27.96
C PRO A 46 1.54 17.65 26.49
N GLU A 47 0.92 18.80 26.25
CA GLU A 47 0.92 19.45 24.94
C GLU A 47 2.33 20.01 24.70
N MET A 48 3.12 19.29 23.91
CA MET A 48 4.42 19.79 23.46
C MET A 48 4.33 20.21 22.00
N ASP A 49 4.39 21.52 21.78
CA ASP A 49 4.60 22.06 20.43
C ASP A 49 6.07 21.94 20.01
N PRO A 50 6.33 21.65 18.73
CA PRO A 50 7.68 21.64 18.19
C PRO A 50 8.29 23.05 18.27
N PRO A 51 9.59 23.19 18.60
CA PRO A 51 10.25 24.48 18.64
C PRO A 51 10.25 25.21 17.30
N ASP A 52 10.14 26.55 17.31
CA ASP A 52 10.03 27.40 16.12
C ASP A 52 11.11 27.16 15.05
N PHE A 53 12.33 26.81 15.46
CA PHE A 53 13.45 26.58 14.53
C PHE A 53 13.21 25.39 13.58
N ILE A 54 12.34 24.44 13.95
CA ILE A 54 11.96 23.32 13.09
C ILE A 54 11.15 23.84 11.89
N TRP A 55 10.22 24.77 12.14
CA TRP A 55 9.41 25.40 11.10
C TRP A 55 10.24 26.27 10.17
N ASP A 56 11.17 27.05 10.72
CA ASP A 56 12.09 27.89 9.94
C ASP A 56 12.94 27.05 8.97
N ARG A 57 13.37 25.87 9.40
CA ARG A 57 14.16 24.95 8.56
C ARG A 57 13.34 24.40 7.40
N ILE A 58 12.10 23.96 7.65
CA ILE A 58 11.19 23.48 6.61
C ILE A 58 10.96 24.59 5.57
N GLN A 59 10.78 25.83 6.02
CA GLN A 59 10.57 26.96 5.12
C GLN A 59 11.80 27.28 4.25
N GLN A 60 13.02 27.07 4.77
CA GLN A 60 14.24 27.21 3.98
C GLN A 60 14.39 26.10 2.93
N ASP A 61 14.09 24.85 3.29
CA ASP A 61 14.19 23.71 2.39
C ASP A 61 13.18 23.79 1.22
N LEU A 62 12.06 24.50 1.43
CA LEU A 62 11.04 24.75 0.40
C LEU A 62 11.36 25.92 -0.54
N THR A 63 12.41 26.71 -0.28
CA THR A 63 12.82 27.77 -1.21
C THR A 63 13.66 27.19 -2.36
N PRO A 64 13.25 27.37 -3.64
CA PRO A 64 13.94 26.76 -4.77
C PRO A 64 15.38 27.27 -4.87
N ALA A 65 16.32 26.32 -4.96
CA ALA A 65 17.75 26.60 -5.02
C ALA A 65 18.11 27.56 -6.17
N LYS A 66 18.91 28.57 -5.82
CA LYS A 66 19.47 29.63 -6.65
C LYS A 66 19.90 29.14 -8.05
N GLU A 67 19.40 29.83 -9.08
CA GLU A 67 19.66 29.57 -10.49
C GLU A 67 21.16 29.34 -10.79
N VAL A 68 21.47 28.17 -11.36
CA VAL A 68 22.84 27.80 -11.75
C VAL A 68 23.26 28.64 -12.96
N ARG A 69 24.20 29.57 -12.73
CA ARG A 69 24.76 30.45 -13.76
C ARG A 69 25.76 29.70 -14.65
N ILE A 70 25.26 29.07 -15.71
CA ILE A 70 26.08 28.39 -16.72
C ILE A 70 26.88 29.40 -17.57
N GLN A 71 28.22 29.23 -17.58
CA GLN A 71 29.19 30.13 -18.22
C GLN A 71 29.28 29.90 -19.75
N PRO A 72 29.18 30.96 -20.60
CA PRO A 72 28.84 30.81 -22.02
C PRO A 72 30.03 30.55 -22.99
N TRP A 73 31.24 30.30 -22.52
CA TRP A 73 32.43 30.28 -23.40
C TRP A 73 32.63 29.04 -24.27
N LYS A 74 31.85 27.96 -24.10
CA LYS A 74 31.91 26.77 -24.98
C LYS A 74 30.98 26.83 -26.20
N ARG A 75 30.29 27.95 -26.48
CA ARG A 75 29.25 28.03 -27.53
C ARG A 75 29.71 28.45 -28.94
N TRP A 76 31.00 28.68 -29.19
CA TRP A 76 31.47 29.23 -30.47
C TRP A 76 31.95 28.18 -31.50
N SER A 77 31.67 26.89 -31.29
CA SER A 77 31.91 25.84 -32.31
C SER A 77 30.64 25.26 -32.93
N ALA A 78 29.45 25.76 -32.58
CA ALA A 78 28.17 25.23 -33.06
C ALA A 78 27.32 26.24 -33.87
N ALA A 79 27.88 27.38 -34.28
CA ALA A 79 27.11 28.47 -34.90
C ALA A 79 26.72 28.24 -36.38
N ALA A 80 27.47 27.40 -37.12
CA ALA A 80 27.22 27.19 -38.55
C ALA A 80 25.96 26.35 -38.85
N GLY A 81 25.62 25.39 -37.99
CA GLY A 81 24.44 24.52 -38.18
C GLY A 81 23.11 25.24 -37.93
N PHE A 82 23.08 26.15 -36.95
CA PHE A 82 21.85 26.90 -36.62
C PHE A 82 21.46 27.91 -37.70
N ALA A 83 22.42 28.56 -38.36
CA ALA A 83 22.14 29.52 -39.43
C ALA A 83 21.45 28.87 -40.64
N MET A 84 21.77 27.59 -40.92
CA MET A 84 21.19 26.82 -42.04
C MET A 84 19.76 26.32 -41.72
N LEU A 85 19.49 25.97 -40.45
CA LEU A 85 18.16 25.57 -39.99
C LEU A 85 17.20 26.77 -39.86
N LEU A 86 17.72 27.93 -39.43
CA LEU A 86 16.94 29.18 -39.32
C LEU A 86 16.47 29.71 -40.67
N SER A 87 17.31 29.63 -41.72
CA SER A 87 16.91 30.06 -43.07
C SER A 87 15.83 29.15 -43.68
N MET A 88 15.90 27.84 -43.41
CA MET A 88 14.89 26.85 -43.82
C MET A 88 13.56 27.05 -43.08
N ALA A 89 13.60 27.31 -41.77
CA ALA A 89 12.42 27.54 -40.94
C ALA A 89 11.69 28.86 -41.28
N TRP A 90 12.42 29.91 -41.67
CA TRP A 90 11.85 31.21 -42.00
C TRP A 90 11.03 31.20 -43.31
N ILE A 91 11.36 30.29 -44.24
CA ILE A 91 10.60 30.11 -45.49
C ILE A 91 9.30 29.35 -45.23
N LEU A 92 9.31 28.39 -44.29
CA LEU A 92 8.15 27.58 -43.93
C LEU A 92 7.20 28.28 -42.93
N GLY A 93 7.71 29.20 -42.11
CA GLY A 93 6.98 29.79 -40.98
C GLY A 93 6.09 31.00 -41.30
N LYS A 94 6.10 31.55 -42.52
CA LYS A 94 5.30 32.76 -42.85
C LYS A 94 3.78 32.55 -42.87
N ASN A 95 3.31 31.30 -42.76
CA ASN A 95 1.89 30.96 -42.78
C ASN A 95 1.30 30.60 -41.39
N VAL A 96 2.08 30.71 -40.32
CA VAL A 96 1.56 30.47 -38.96
C VAL A 96 1.39 31.82 -38.28
N SER A 97 0.17 32.35 -38.37
CA SER A 97 -0.29 33.45 -37.53
C SER A 97 -0.48 32.91 -36.12
N SER A 98 0.50 33.13 -35.25
CA SER A 98 0.43 32.79 -33.83
C SER A 98 -0.26 33.91 -33.05
N ASP A 99 -1.50 33.65 -32.63
CA ASP A 99 -2.22 34.41 -31.61
C ASP A 99 -1.44 34.31 -30.27
N HIS A 100 -0.89 35.43 -29.82
CA HIS A 100 -0.16 35.53 -28.57
C HIS A 100 -1.12 35.83 -27.41
N ASN A 101 -1.84 34.80 -26.95
CA ASN A 101 -2.49 34.80 -25.63
C ASN A 101 -2.01 33.59 -24.85
N LEU A 102 -0.81 33.71 -24.25
CA LEU A 102 -0.25 32.70 -23.37
C LEU A 102 -0.96 32.76 -22.01
N LYS A 103 -2.18 32.20 -21.93
CA LYS A 103 -2.77 31.79 -20.65
C LYS A 103 -1.90 30.65 -20.13
N ALA A 104 -1.18 30.88 -19.04
CA ALA A 104 -0.45 29.83 -18.35
C ALA A 104 -1.47 28.81 -17.84
N THR A 105 -1.67 27.72 -18.58
CA THR A 105 -2.47 26.57 -18.17
C THR A 105 -1.67 25.84 -17.10
N ILE A 106 -1.95 26.12 -15.84
CA ILE A 106 -1.43 25.36 -14.71
C ILE A 106 -2.16 24.02 -14.71
N SER A 107 -1.44 22.97 -15.10
CA SER A 107 -1.87 21.58 -14.96
C SER A 107 -1.56 21.14 -13.54
N TYR A 108 -2.57 21.13 -12.66
CA TYR A 108 -2.50 20.43 -11.38
C TYR A 108 -3.26 19.12 -11.51
N ARG A 109 -2.67 18.03 -11.01
CA ARG A 109 -3.28 16.71 -10.96
C ARG A 109 -3.55 16.42 -9.49
N VAL A 110 -4.82 16.37 -9.12
CA VAL A 110 -5.26 15.82 -7.83
C VAL A 110 -5.57 14.36 -8.10
N GLU A 111 -4.90 13.47 -7.40
CA GLU A 111 -5.27 12.06 -7.40
C GLU A 111 -6.52 11.95 -6.53
N GLN A 112 -7.65 11.62 -7.16
CA GLN A 112 -8.84 11.23 -6.41
C GLN A 112 -8.57 9.84 -5.86
N VAL A 113 -8.32 9.77 -4.56
CA VAL A 113 -8.31 8.50 -3.82
C VAL A 113 -9.75 8.03 -3.74
N ASP A 114 -10.00 6.82 -4.22
CA ASP A 114 -11.32 6.20 -4.20
C ASP A 114 -11.69 5.91 -2.73
N ASP A 115 -12.87 6.34 -2.27
CA ASP A 115 -13.33 6.09 -0.89
C ASP A 115 -13.46 4.58 -0.60
N LEU A 116 -13.54 3.74 -1.65
CA LEU A 116 -13.46 2.28 -1.57
C LEU A 116 -12.07 1.76 -1.14
N LEU A 117 -10.97 2.49 -1.41
CA LEU A 117 -9.64 2.16 -0.88
C LEU A 117 -9.48 2.53 0.60
N LEU A 118 -10.38 3.37 1.12
CA LEU A 118 -10.46 3.75 2.54
C LEU A 118 -11.46 2.88 3.31
N GLN A 119 -12.20 1.99 2.65
CA GLN A 119 -12.99 0.98 3.34
C GLN A 119 -12.05 -0.02 4.00
N ASN A 120 -12.03 0.05 5.33
CA ASN A 120 -11.11 -0.65 6.20
C ASN A 120 -11.54 -2.12 6.32
N ASP A 121 -11.15 -2.92 5.32
CA ASP A 121 -11.45 -4.34 5.25
C ASP A 121 -10.20 -5.20 4.99
N TRP A 122 -9.08 -4.81 5.59
CA TRP A 122 -7.77 -5.44 5.36
C TRP A 122 -7.68 -6.91 5.80
N MET A 123 -8.72 -7.47 6.43
CA MET A 123 -8.72 -8.79 7.06
C MET A 123 -9.79 -9.76 6.51
N GLU A 124 -10.74 -9.33 5.67
CA GLU A 124 -11.81 -10.22 5.17
C GLU A 124 -11.28 -11.31 4.23
N ASP A 125 -10.22 -11.03 3.47
CA ASP A 125 -9.68 -11.95 2.46
C ASP A 125 -8.71 -13.02 3.01
N ASP A 126 -8.38 -13.02 4.30
CA ASP A 126 -7.40 -13.97 4.85
C ASP A 126 -7.90 -15.42 4.87
N SER A 127 -9.21 -15.66 4.72
CA SER A 127 -9.77 -17.01 4.58
C SER A 127 -9.30 -17.74 3.33
N ASP A 128 -8.95 -17.01 2.27
CA ASP A 128 -8.54 -17.60 0.99
C ASP A 128 -7.15 -18.28 1.08
N PHE A 129 -6.38 -17.94 2.11
CA PHE A 129 -5.05 -18.53 2.34
C PHE A 129 -5.11 -19.82 3.18
N LEU A 130 -6.24 -20.11 3.85
CA LEU A 130 -6.46 -21.38 4.55
C LEU A 130 -6.55 -22.58 3.59
N VAL A 131 -6.85 -22.31 2.32
CA VAL A 131 -6.89 -23.31 1.25
C VAL A 131 -5.53 -24.01 1.07
N LEU A 132 -4.42 -23.32 1.36
CA LEU A 132 -3.09 -23.90 1.21
C LEU A 132 -2.82 -25.03 2.20
N ASP A 133 -3.26 -24.89 3.45
CA ASP A 133 -3.08 -25.92 4.47
C ASP A 133 -3.94 -27.15 4.17
N GLU A 134 -5.15 -26.95 3.64
CA GLU A 134 -6.00 -28.03 3.15
C GLU A 134 -5.30 -28.80 2.00
N ILE A 135 -4.79 -28.10 0.99
CA ILE A 135 -4.07 -28.72 -0.14
C ILE A 135 -2.81 -29.47 0.34
N CYS A 136 -2.05 -28.90 1.27
CA CYS A 136 -0.86 -29.55 1.81
C CYS A 136 -1.18 -30.76 2.69
N SER A 137 -2.36 -30.81 3.31
CA SER A 137 -2.83 -32.00 4.02
C SER A 137 -3.15 -33.15 3.06
N GLN A 138 -3.68 -32.83 1.87
CA GLN A 138 -3.99 -33.80 0.83
C GLN A 138 -2.75 -34.27 0.06
N HIS A 139 -1.74 -33.41 -0.09
CA HIS A 139 -0.52 -33.67 -0.87
C HIS A 139 0.79 -33.44 -0.06
N PRO A 140 1.00 -34.17 1.05
CA PRO A 140 2.13 -33.92 1.96
C PRO A 140 3.51 -34.13 1.31
N PHE A 141 3.60 -35.04 0.34
CA PHE A 141 4.85 -35.27 -0.40
C PHE A 141 5.25 -34.07 -1.25
N MET A 142 4.28 -33.41 -1.90
CA MET A 142 4.53 -32.25 -2.76
C MET A 142 4.86 -31.02 -1.91
N CYS A 143 4.20 -30.85 -0.77
CA CYS A 143 4.47 -29.74 0.16
C CYS A 143 5.73 -29.89 1.01
N ASN A 144 6.29 -31.10 1.12
CA ASN A 144 7.57 -31.34 1.81
C ASN A 144 8.80 -31.16 0.92
N ARG A 145 8.61 -30.84 -0.37
CA ARG A 145 9.74 -30.46 -1.22
C ARG A 145 10.31 -29.11 -0.77
N GLN A 146 11.64 -28.98 -0.85
CA GLN A 146 12.35 -27.85 -0.26
C GLN A 146 12.00 -26.50 -0.91
N ASP A 147 11.70 -26.51 -2.22
CA ASP A 147 11.21 -25.36 -2.99
C ASP A 147 9.82 -24.89 -2.51
N VAL A 148 8.91 -25.83 -2.23
CA VAL A 148 7.59 -25.49 -1.69
C VAL A 148 7.67 -25.04 -0.23
N GLN A 149 8.53 -25.66 0.58
CA GLN A 149 8.71 -25.26 1.98
C GLN A 149 9.28 -23.84 2.12
N SER A 150 10.24 -23.45 1.27
CA SER A 150 10.75 -22.07 1.30
C SER A 150 9.66 -21.06 0.96
N LEU A 151 8.85 -21.34 -0.06
CA LEU A 151 7.74 -20.46 -0.45
C LEU A 151 6.67 -20.36 0.63
N ARG A 152 6.40 -21.45 1.36
CA ARG A 152 5.48 -21.43 2.51
C ARG A 152 6.02 -20.61 3.67
N MET A 153 7.32 -20.69 3.93
CA MET A 153 7.96 -19.89 4.98
C MET A 153 7.91 -18.39 4.65
N GLU A 154 8.20 -18.03 3.39
CA GLU A 154 8.12 -16.66 2.89
C GLU A 154 6.68 -16.13 2.93
N LEU A 155 5.69 -16.96 2.55
CA LEU A 155 4.28 -16.62 2.66
C LEU A 155 3.85 -16.39 4.13
N ALA A 156 4.38 -17.18 5.06
CA ALA A 156 4.12 -17.00 6.49
C ALA A 156 4.76 -15.71 7.03
N GLU A 157 5.98 -15.39 6.60
CA GLU A 157 6.65 -14.13 6.94
C GLU A 157 5.87 -12.91 6.44
N LEU A 158 5.42 -12.93 5.18
CA LEU A 158 4.60 -11.84 4.63
C LEU A 158 3.25 -11.71 5.34
N THR A 159 2.66 -12.83 5.78
CA THR A 159 1.40 -12.82 6.54
C THR A 159 1.61 -12.22 7.94
N ASP A 160 2.73 -12.50 8.59
CA ASP A 160 3.09 -11.87 9.87
C ASP A 160 3.36 -10.37 9.70
N ALA A 161 4.12 -9.99 8.67
CA ALA A 161 4.40 -8.58 8.35
C ALA A 161 3.13 -7.77 8.06
N LYS A 162 2.16 -8.36 7.31
CA LYS A 162 0.83 -7.79 7.12
C LYS A 162 0.15 -7.50 8.45
N MET A 163 0.11 -8.50 9.34
CA MET A 163 -0.56 -8.39 10.64
C MET A 163 0.05 -7.27 11.49
N GLN A 164 1.38 -7.14 11.48
CA GLN A 164 2.10 -6.05 12.15
C GLN A 164 1.75 -4.68 11.54
N LEU A 165 1.67 -4.55 10.21
CA LEU A 165 1.28 -3.28 9.57
C LEU A 165 -0.17 -2.90 9.85
N VAL A 166 -1.08 -3.86 9.85
CA VAL A 166 -2.50 -3.62 10.19
C VAL A 166 -2.65 -3.16 11.64
N ASP A 167 -1.88 -3.74 12.57
CA ASP A 167 -1.84 -3.31 13.97
C ASP A 167 -1.37 -1.86 14.11
N VAL A 168 -0.33 -1.47 13.37
CA VAL A 168 0.21 -0.10 13.37
C VAL A 168 -0.75 0.90 12.70
N LEU A 169 -1.44 0.51 11.61
CA LEU A 169 -2.43 1.33 10.93
C LEU A 169 -3.66 1.62 11.80
N GLY A 170 -4.00 0.70 12.70
CA GLY A 170 -5.12 0.82 13.62
C GLY A 170 -6.49 0.95 12.93
N PRO A 171 -7.55 1.26 13.68
CA PRO A 171 -8.92 1.24 13.16
C PRO A 171 -9.26 2.39 12.19
N TYR A 172 -8.39 3.39 12.06
CA TYR A 172 -8.64 4.57 11.24
C TYR A 172 -7.71 4.70 10.03
N GLY A 173 -6.70 3.82 9.88
CA GLY A 173 -5.91 3.61 8.66
C GLY A 173 -5.58 4.86 7.86
N THR A 174 -4.87 5.83 8.45
CA THR A 174 -4.66 7.15 7.83
C THR A 174 -3.29 7.36 7.19
N ASP A 175 -2.34 6.43 7.37
CA ASP A 175 -0.98 6.58 6.84
C ASP A 175 -0.87 5.99 5.42
N LEU A 176 -0.76 6.87 4.42
CA LEU A 176 -0.63 6.50 3.00
C LEU A 176 0.58 5.61 2.73
N TYR A 177 1.71 5.84 3.43
CA TYR A 177 2.92 5.07 3.23
C TYR A 177 2.78 3.63 3.75
N LEU A 178 2.04 3.43 4.83
CA LEU A 178 1.76 2.10 5.37
C LEU A 178 0.71 1.36 4.53
N ILE A 179 -0.28 2.08 4.00
CA ILE A 179 -1.27 1.51 3.05
C ILE A 179 -0.58 1.01 1.77
N GLU A 180 0.37 1.77 1.24
CA GLU A 180 1.13 1.36 0.04
C GLU A 180 1.93 0.07 0.31
N GLN A 181 2.62 -0.01 1.45
CA GLN A 181 3.34 -1.22 1.87
C GLN A 181 2.42 -2.42 2.08
N LEU A 182 1.25 -2.20 2.68
CA LEU A 182 0.25 -3.26 2.88
C LEU A 182 -0.21 -3.84 1.54
N ASN A 183 -0.45 -2.98 0.54
CA ASN A 183 -0.82 -3.42 -0.81
C ASN A 183 0.31 -4.19 -1.51
N GLU A 184 1.57 -3.75 -1.36
CA GLU A 184 2.72 -4.48 -1.88
C GLU A 184 2.80 -5.90 -1.28
N ILE A 185 2.64 -6.02 0.03
CA ILE A 185 2.61 -7.31 0.74
C ILE A 185 1.47 -8.20 0.21
N GLU A 186 0.27 -7.66 0.01
CA GLU A 186 -0.86 -8.47 -0.49
C GLU A 186 -0.65 -9.01 -1.91
N MET A 187 -0.04 -8.19 -2.78
CA MET A 187 0.33 -8.63 -4.12
C MET A 187 1.36 -9.75 -4.08
N GLU A 188 2.37 -9.64 -3.21
CA GLU A 188 3.40 -10.67 -3.05
C GLU A 188 2.82 -11.97 -2.46
N ARG A 189 1.98 -11.88 -1.42
CA ARG A 189 1.27 -13.03 -0.85
C ARG A 189 0.46 -13.78 -1.92
N THR A 190 -0.29 -13.05 -2.73
CA THR A 190 -1.08 -13.63 -3.83
C THR A 190 -0.20 -14.32 -4.87
N LYS A 191 0.96 -13.73 -5.20
CA LYS A 191 1.92 -14.29 -6.14
C LYS A 191 2.53 -15.59 -5.62
N LEU A 192 2.97 -15.61 -4.37
CA LEU A 192 3.55 -16.81 -3.75
C LEU A 192 2.51 -17.93 -3.64
N LEU A 193 1.27 -17.61 -3.25
CA LEU A 193 0.18 -18.59 -3.21
C LEU A 193 -0.03 -19.25 -4.58
N LYS A 194 -0.14 -18.46 -5.65
CA LYS A 194 -0.26 -18.99 -7.03
C LYS A 194 0.92 -19.88 -7.42
N GLN A 195 2.14 -19.48 -7.03
CA GLN A 195 3.34 -20.26 -7.31
C GLN A 195 3.35 -21.60 -6.57
N ILE A 196 2.92 -21.62 -5.31
CA ILE A 196 2.79 -22.86 -4.53
C ILE A 196 1.72 -23.76 -5.14
N LEU A 197 0.54 -23.22 -5.47
CA LEU A 197 -0.54 -23.98 -6.10
C LEU A 197 -0.10 -24.65 -7.40
N THR A 198 0.66 -23.93 -8.24
CA THR A 198 1.21 -24.46 -9.51
C THR A 198 2.21 -25.60 -9.30
N GLN A 199 2.88 -25.63 -8.14
CA GLN A 199 3.85 -26.68 -7.80
C GLN A 199 3.20 -27.88 -7.11
N VAL A 200 2.07 -27.69 -6.44
CA VAL A 200 1.46 -28.73 -5.59
C VAL A 200 0.30 -29.45 -6.29
N ILE A 201 -0.38 -28.78 -7.24
CA ILE A 201 -1.45 -29.34 -8.10
C ILE A 201 -0.84 -29.89 -9.39
#